data_AF-A0A4R6VTW4-F1
#
_entry.id   AF-A0A4R6VTW4-F1
#
_cell.length_a   1.000
_cell.length_b   1.000
_cell.length_c   1.000
_cell.angle_alpha   90.00
_cell.angle_beta   90.00
_cell.angle_gamma   90.00
#
_symmetry.space_group_name_H-M   'P 1'
#
loop_
_entity.id
_entity.type
_entity.pdbx_description
1 polymer ?
#
loop_
_entity_poly.entity_id
_entity_poly.type
_entity_poly.pdbx_seq_one_letter_code
_entity_poly.pdbx_strand_id
1 'polypeptide(L)'
;MPRKIKDRIVDALTQHGNGGFLVYHELAKLVFPKDKYPNAWNHPARGGPPGCYMVLSRAIREHGFYISYEDAPAVVYATVGLAGNLPTKDQ
;
A
#
# COMPACT_ATOMS: atom_id res chain seq x y z
N MET A 1 -9.24 17.71 8.31
CA MET A 1 -9.58 16.62 7.35
C MET A 1 -8.34 15.75 7.17
N PRO A 2 -8.45 14.42 7.20
CA PRO A 2 -7.32 13.55 6.91
C PRO A 2 -6.77 13.83 5.50
N ARG A 3 -5.45 13.76 5.31
CA ARG A 3 -4.82 13.93 3.99
C ARG A 3 -5.37 12.91 2.99
N LYS A 4 -5.44 13.29 1.70
CA LYS A 4 -5.95 12.40 0.64
C LYS A 4 -5.14 11.10 0.64
N ILE A 5 -5.83 9.98 0.37
CA ILE A 5 -5.19 8.66 0.40
C ILE A 5 -4.04 8.55 -0.61
N LYS A 6 -4.17 9.18 -1.79
CA LYS A 6 -3.12 9.27 -2.80
C LYS A 6 -1.82 9.84 -2.21
N ASP A 7 -1.90 10.99 -1.55
CA ASP A 7 -0.74 11.68 -1.00
C ASP A 7 -0.06 10.84 0.09
N ARG A 8 -0.86 10.16 0.93
CA ARG A 8 -0.35 9.22 1.94
C ARG A 8 0.37 8.02 1.32
N ILE A 9 -0.13 7.48 0.20
CA ILE A 9 0.54 6.39 -0.52
C ILE A 9 1.86 6.87 -1.12
N VAL A 10 1.87 8.05 -1.77
CA VAL A 10 3.09 8.65 -2.33
C VAL A 10 4.15 8.88 -1.25
N ASP A 11 3.77 9.48 -0.13
CA ASP A 11 4.66 9.69 1.01
C ASP A 11 5.24 8.37 1.52
N ALA A 12 4.39 7.37 1.72
CA ALA A 12 4.81 6.06 2.23
C ALA A 12 5.83 5.40 1.29
N LEU A 13 5.54 5.36 -0.02
CA LEU A 13 6.45 4.78 -1.01
C LEU A 13 7.77 5.55 -1.12
N THR A 14 7.74 6.88 -1.01
CA THR A 14 8.93 7.74 -1.18
C THR A 14 9.82 7.73 0.06
N GLN A 15 9.23 7.74 1.26
CA GLN A 15 9.98 7.88 2.52
C GLN A 15 10.40 6.54 3.12
N HIS A 16 9.63 5.48 2.86
CA HIS A 16 9.84 4.17 3.48
C HIS A 16 10.06 3.06 2.45
N GLY A 17 9.74 3.31 1.18
CA GLY A 17 9.91 2.31 0.13
C GLY A 17 11.36 2.14 -0.29
N ASN A 18 11.78 0.88 -0.45
CA ASN A 18 13.08 0.58 -1.04
C ASN A 18 12.98 0.77 -2.57
N GLY A 19 13.60 1.81 -3.11
CA GLY A 19 13.45 2.18 -4.52
C GLY A 19 12.02 2.61 -4.90
N GLY A 20 11.24 3.12 -3.94
CA GLY A 20 9.85 3.53 -4.19
C GLY A 20 8.83 2.39 -4.17
N PHE A 21 9.21 1.24 -3.60
CA PHE A 21 8.37 0.06 -3.47
C PHE A 21 8.15 -0.35 -2.02
N LEU A 22 6.94 -0.82 -1.72
CA LEU A 22 6.58 -1.41 -0.43
C LEU A 22 5.71 -2.65 -0.60
N VAL A 23 5.82 -3.58 0.33
CA VAL A 23 4.84 -4.65 0.48
C VAL A 23 3.50 -4.04 0.91
N TYR A 24 2.41 -4.52 0.33
CA TYR A 24 1.05 -4.01 0.53
C TYR A 24 0.69 -3.91 2.01
N HIS A 25 1.04 -4.91 2.81
CA HIS A 25 0.79 -4.91 4.26
C HIS A 25 1.49 -3.76 4.99
N GLU A 26 2.75 -3.50 4.68
CA GLU A 26 3.53 -2.39 5.26
C GLU A 26 2.98 -1.05 4.80
N LEU A 27 2.65 -0.93 3.51
CA LEU A 27 1.97 0.25 2.97
C LEU A 27 0.66 0.53 3.71
N ALA A 28 -0.14 -0.50 3.99
CA ALA A 28 -1.41 -0.34 4.71
C ALA A 28 -1.23 0.21 6.12
N LYS A 29 -0.19 -0.22 6.86
CA LYS A 29 0.11 0.30 8.20
C LYS A 29 0.51 1.78 8.17
N LEU A 30 1.31 2.18 7.17
CA LEU A 30 1.77 3.56 7.00
C LEU A 30 0.64 4.50 6.54
N VAL A 31 -0.21 4.03 5.63
CA VAL A 31 -1.33 4.82 5.12
C VAL A 31 -2.43 4.93 6.17
N PHE A 32 -2.72 3.86 6.93
CA PHE A 32 -3.77 3.82 7.94
C PHE A 32 -3.21 3.51 9.33
N PRO A 33 -2.45 4.43 9.95
CA PRO A 33 -1.89 4.19 11.27
C PRO A 33 -3.02 4.15 12.32
N LYS A 34 -2.86 3.27 13.32
CA LYS A 34 -3.93 2.89 14.26
C LYS A 34 -4.45 4.05 15.11
N ASP A 35 -3.58 4.97 15.48
CA ASP A 35 -3.89 6.18 16.25
C ASP A 35 -4.84 7.13 15.48
N LYS A 36 -4.73 7.18 14.15
CA LYS A 36 -5.54 8.06 13.29
C LYS A 36 -6.72 7.35 12.64
N TYR A 37 -6.62 6.03 12.45
CA TYR A 37 -7.63 5.20 11.79
C TYR A 37 -7.96 3.95 12.61
N PRO A 38 -8.42 4.09 13.87
CA PRO A 38 -8.66 2.94 14.75
C PRO A 38 -9.63 1.93 14.13
N ASN A 39 -10.64 2.40 13.39
CA ASN A 39 -11.62 1.54 12.72
C ASN A 39 -11.03 0.65 11.62
N ALA A 40 -9.91 1.04 10.99
CA ALA A 40 -9.23 0.21 10.00
C ALA A 40 -8.58 -1.03 10.65
N TRP A 41 -8.34 -0.97 11.95
CA TRP A 41 -7.73 -2.02 12.76
C TRP A 41 -8.74 -2.87 13.52
N ASN A 42 -10.04 -2.67 13.30
CA ASN A 42 -11.05 -3.58 13.83
C ASN A 42 -10.88 -4.97 13.18
N HIS A 43 -10.85 -6.01 14.00
CA HIS A 43 -10.63 -7.41 13.59
C HIS A 43 -9.31 -7.63 12.83
N PRO A 44 -8.14 -7.27 13.40
CA PRO A 44 -6.88 -7.30 12.67
C PRO A 44 -6.56 -8.73 12.19
N ALA A 45 -6.24 -8.87 10.91
CA ALA A 45 -5.83 -10.13 10.32
C ALA A 45 -4.33 -10.08 10.01
N ARG A 46 -3.56 -11.09 10.44
CA ARG A 46 -2.11 -11.20 10.22
C ARG A 46 -1.34 -9.92 10.63
N GLY A 47 -1.76 -9.30 11.73
CA GLY A 47 -1.12 -8.08 12.28
C GLY A 47 -1.26 -6.81 11.42
N GLY A 48 -2.13 -6.81 10.40
CA GLY A 48 -2.42 -5.64 9.57
C GLY A 48 -3.81 -5.06 9.81
N PRO A 49 -4.13 -3.89 9.22
CA PRO A 49 -5.47 -3.31 9.23
C PRO A 49 -6.34 -3.85 8.07
N PRO A 50 -7.18 -4.89 8.27
CA PRO A 50 -7.94 -5.48 7.16
C PRO A 50 -9.08 -4.59 6.69
N GLY A 51 -9.63 -3.75 7.59
CA GLY A 51 -10.76 -2.88 7.28
C GLY A 51 -10.47 -1.86 6.19
N CYS A 52 -9.19 -1.58 5.91
CA CYS A 52 -8.81 -0.63 4.86
C CYS A 52 -8.36 -1.29 3.54
N TYR A 53 -8.25 -2.62 3.43
CA TYR A 53 -7.69 -3.25 2.22
C TYR A 53 -8.54 -2.99 0.98
N MET A 54 -9.87 -3.01 1.07
CA MET A 54 -10.71 -2.64 -0.08
C MET A 54 -10.49 -1.19 -0.52
N VAL A 55 -10.39 -0.28 0.45
CA VAL A 55 -10.19 1.16 0.20
C VAL A 55 -8.80 1.41 -0.40
N LEU A 56 -7.77 0.76 0.13
CA LEU A 56 -6.39 0.89 -0.34
C LEU A 56 -6.22 0.31 -1.74
N SER A 57 -6.74 -0.90 -2.00
CA SER A 57 -6.69 -1.52 -3.33
C SER A 57 -7.40 -0.67 -4.38
N ARG A 58 -8.55 -0.08 -4.03
CA ARG A 58 -9.26 0.84 -4.91
C ARG A 58 -8.41 2.08 -5.25
N ALA A 59 -7.81 2.71 -4.24
CA ALA A 59 -6.98 3.88 -4.42
C ALA A 59 -5.72 3.60 -5.25
N ILE A 60 -5.08 2.44 -5.06
CA ILE A 60 -3.95 1.98 -5.86
C ILE A 60 -4.34 1.96 -7.35
N ARG A 61 -5.48 1.33 -7.67
CA ARG A 61 -5.99 1.23 -9.04
C ARG A 61 -6.42 2.58 -9.64
N GLU A 62 -7.19 3.37 -8.91
CA GLU A 62 -7.75 4.65 -9.40
C GLU A 62 -6.68 5.72 -9.63
N HIS A 63 -5.55 5.65 -8.93
CA HIS A 63 -4.47 6.63 -9.05
C HIS A 63 -3.27 6.12 -9.85
N GLY A 64 -3.38 4.93 -10.45
CA GLY A 64 -2.38 4.39 -11.37
C GLY A 64 -1.09 3.91 -10.69
N PHE A 65 -1.14 3.58 -9.40
CA PHE A 65 0.01 2.97 -8.72
C PHE A 65 0.25 1.56 -9.26
N TYR A 66 1.51 1.16 -9.34
CA TYR A 66 1.88 -0.19 -9.72
C TYR A 66 1.56 -1.16 -8.59
N ILE A 67 1.06 -2.35 -8.93
CA ILE A 67 0.94 -3.48 -8.01
C ILE A 67 1.38 -4.77 -8.71
N SER A 68 2.34 -5.46 -8.12
CA SER A 68 2.80 -6.79 -8.53
C SER A 68 2.29 -7.85 -7.59
N TYR A 69 1.77 -8.92 -8.16
CA TYR A 69 1.41 -10.15 -7.44
C TYR A 69 2.41 -11.27 -7.70
N GLU A 70 3.51 -11.00 -8.40
CA GLU A 70 4.59 -11.96 -8.66
C GLU A 70 5.11 -12.48 -7.31
N ASP A 71 5.12 -13.81 -7.16
CA ASP A 71 5.47 -14.54 -5.94
C ASP A 71 4.63 -14.26 -4.68
N ALA A 72 3.50 -13.53 -4.81
CA ALA A 72 2.65 -13.19 -3.68
C ALA A 72 1.49 -14.19 -3.50
N PRO A 73 1.44 -14.98 -2.41
CA PRO A 73 0.34 -15.93 -2.17
C PRO A 73 -0.99 -15.24 -1.81
N ALA A 74 -0.97 -13.92 -1.56
CA ALA A 74 -2.14 -13.09 -1.29
C ALA A 74 -1.79 -11.60 -1.48
N VAL A 75 -2.81 -10.75 -1.65
CA VAL A 75 -2.65 -9.29 -1.84
C VAL A 75 -1.81 -8.61 -0.75
N VAL A 76 -1.86 -9.10 0.49
CA VAL A 76 -1.07 -8.54 1.59
C VAL A 76 0.45 -8.66 1.38
N TYR A 77 0.88 -9.58 0.53
CA TYR A 77 2.28 -9.79 0.14
C TYR A 77 2.61 -9.17 -1.22
N ALA A 78 1.65 -8.57 -1.92
CA ALA A 78 1.88 -7.91 -3.18
C ALA A 78 2.83 -6.72 -3.01
N THR A 79 3.65 -6.45 -4.02
CA THR A 79 4.52 -5.26 -4.04
C THR A 79 3.76 -4.11 -4.69
N VAL A 80 3.76 -2.94 -4.05
CA VAL A 80 3.15 -1.71 -4.55
C VAL A 80 4.25 -0.68 -4.81
N GLY A 81 4.15 0.05 -5.91
CA GLY A 81 5.14 1.05 -6.29
C GLY A 81 4.56 2.25 -7.02
N LEU A 82 5.41 3.27 -7.22
CA LEU A 82 5.10 4.38 -8.09
C LEU A 82 5.07 3.90 -9.56
N ALA A 83 4.12 4.42 -10.35
CA ALA A 83 3.91 4.01 -11.74
C ALA A 83 5.17 4.11 -12.63
N GLY A 84 6.06 5.07 -12.33
CA GLY A 84 7.29 5.31 -13.08
C GLY A 84 8.48 4.44 -12.66
N ASN A 85 8.36 3.63 -11.61
CA ASN A 85 9.46 2.84 -11.07
C ASN A 85 9.48 1.38 -11.55
N LEU A 86 8.58 0.98 -12.48
CA LEU A 86 8.54 -0.38 -13.02
C LEU A 86 9.97 -0.92 -13.19
N PRO A 87 10.35 -2.04 -12.56
CA PRO A 87 11.61 -2.67 -12.90
C PRO A 87 11.53 -2.96 -14.39
N THR A 88 12.35 -2.24 -15.17
CA THR A 88 12.63 -2.63 -16.53
C THR A 88 13.09 -4.07 -16.43
N LYS A 89 12.30 -5.00 -16.96
CA LYS A 89 12.83 -6.31 -17.33
C LYS A 89 13.89 -5.97 -18.36
N ASP A 90 15.14 -5.97 -17.92
CA ASP A 90 16.28 -5.82 -18.80
C ASP A 90 16.21 -6.89 -19.90
N GLN A 91 16.75 -6.47 -21.04
CA GLN A 91 16.69 -7.10 -22.36
C GLN A 91 17.35 -8.48 -22.40
#